data_AF-A0A538H7N8-F1
#
_entry.id   AF-A0A538H7N8-F1
#
_cell.length_a   1.000
_cell.length_b   1.000
_cell.length_c   1.000
_cell.angle_alpha   90.00
_cell.angle_beta   90.00
_cell.angle_gamma   90.00
#
_symmetry.space_group_name_H-M   'P 1'
#
loop_
_entity.id
_entity.type
_entity.pdbx_description
1 polymer ?
#
loop_
_entity_poly.entity_id
_entity_poly.type
_entity_poly.pdbx_seq_one_letter_code
_entity_poly.pdbx_strand_id
1 'polypeptide(L)'
;MATRVPDRRRLLIAIALLLAVGEYVDAFFISFPAGAAGFATLLLLAVVWIRRGGLGGPIAAAALFTFEDANAPFWPRTGLGDWITTVAYGGVALAGLLVALAVIKHSLRTRRTKTGPAQVEA
;
A
#
# COMPACT_ATOMS: atom_id res chain seq x y z
N MET A 1 23.10 14.75 3.47
CA MET A 1 21.77 14.77 4.13
C MET A 1 20.63 14.87 3.10
N ALA A 2 20.57 13.99 2.09
CA ALA A 2 19.53 14.00 1.06
C ALA A 2 19.43 12.62 0.38
N THR A 3 18.42 11.79 0.70
CA THR A 3 18.04 10.55 -0.06
C THR A 3 16.67 9.95 0.32
N ARG A 4 16.05 10.30 1.45
CA ARG A 4 14.97 9.49 2.09
C ARG A 4 13.65 9.26 1.33
N VAL A 5 13.35 9.97 0.24
CA VAL A 5 12.02 9.93 -0.42
C VAL A 5 11.94 8.91 -1.56
N PRO A 6 12.88 8.89 -2.54
CA PRO A 6 12.92 7.83 -3.54
C PRO A 6 12.97 6.44 -2.90
N ASP A 7 13.70 6.30 -1.79
CA ASP A 7 13.81 5.03 -1.06
C ASP A 7 12.46 4.57 -0.47
N ARG A 8 11.68 5.49 0.13
CA ARG A 8 10.37 5.16 0.70
C ARG A 8 9.33 4.81 -0.35
N ARG A 9 9.34 5.48 -1.52
CA ARG A 9 8.45 5.11 -2.63
C ARG A 9 8.83 3.76 -3.22
N ARG A 10 10.11 3.44 -3.34
CA ARG A 10 10.59 2.12 -3.76
C ARG A 10 10.19 1.03 -2.76
N LEU A 11 10.33 1.31 -1.46
CA LEU A 11 9.88 0.41 -0.40
C LEU A 11 8.37 0.17 -0.47
N LEU A 12 7.57 1.23 -0.63
CA LEU A 12 6.12 1.11 -0.80
C LEU A 12 5.75 0.25 -2.01
N ILE A 13 6.45 0.44 -3.14
CA ILE A 13 6.27 -0.37 -4.34
C ILE A 13 6.62 -1.84 -4.05
N ALA A 14 7.74 -2.11 -3.38
CA ALA A 14 8.16 -3.47 -3.05
C ALA A 14 7.13 -4.18 -2.16
N ILE A 15 6.60 -3.50 -1.14
CA ILE A 15 5.58 -4.06 -0.24
C ILE A 15 4.27 -4.31 -1.00
N ALA A 16 3.81 -3.34 -1.81
CA ALA A 16 2.59 -3.50 -2.60
C ALA A 16 2.71 -4.64 -3.62
N LEU A 17 3.88 -4.81 -4.25
CA LEU A 17 4.15 -5.94 -5.14
C LEU A 17 4.19 -7.26 -4.39
N LEU A 18 4.80 -7.30 -3.20
CA LEU A 18 4.86 -8.51 -2.38
C LEU A 18 3.46 -8.98 -2.03
N LEU A 19 2.59 -8.08 -1.56
CA LEU A 19 1.20 -8.40 -1.24
C LEU A 19 0.41 -8.79 -2.50
N ALA A 20 0.55 -8.05 -3.61
CA ALA A 20 -0.15 -8.38 -4.86
C ALA A 20 0.23 -9.76 -5.41
N VAL A 21 1.51 -10.15 -5.35
CA VAL A 21 1.96 -11.48 -5.74
C VAL A 21 1.39 -12.53 -4.80
N GLY A 22 1.43 -12.29 -3.48
CA GLY A 22 0.80 -13.17 -2.50
C GLY A 22 -0.68 -13.40 -2.81
N GLU A 23 -1.44 -12.34 -3.04
CA GLU A 23 -2.86 -12.38 -3.40
C GLU A 23 -3.14 -13.16 -4.70
N TYR A 24 -2.31 -13.01 -5.73
CA TYR A 24 -2.45 -13.82 -6.94
C TYR A 24 -2.18 -15.31 -6.70
N VAL A 25 -1.20 -15.63 -5.85
CA VAL A 25 -0.94 -17.03 -5.48
C VAL A 25 -2.12 -17.57 -4.68
N ASP A 26 -2.63 -16.79 -3.72
CA ASP A 26 -3.73 -17.19 -2.85
C ASP A 26 -5.05 -17.37 -3.61
N ALA A 27 -5.26 -16.63 -4.71
CA ALA A 27 -6.40 -16.80 -5.59
C ALA A 27 -6.59 -18.23 -6.12
N PHE A 28 -5.54 -19.06 -6.16
CA PHE A 28 -5.65 -20.47 -6.56
C PHE A 28 -6.13 -21.40 -5.45
N PHE A 29 -6.17 -20.94 -4.19
CA PHE A 29 -6.43 -21.76 -3.02
C PHE A 29 -7.67 -21.33 -2.23
N ILE A 30 -8.16 -20.09 -2.40
CA ILE A 30 -9.30 -19.57 -1.64
C ILE A 30 -10.65 -19.80 -2.34
N SER A 31 -11.73 -19.75 -1.54
CA SER A 31 -13.11 -19.91 -2.01
C SER A 31 -13.63 -18.74 -2.86
N PHE A 32 -12.94 -17.59 -2.87
CA PHE A 32 -13.31 -16.44 -3.69
C PHE A 32 -12.13 -15.89 -4.53
N PRO A 33 -11.66 -16.64 -5.54
CA PRO A 33 -10.50 -16.29 -6.37
C PRO A 33 -10.57 -14.93 -7.04
N ALA A 34 -11.77 -14.54 -7.49
CA ALA A 34 -12.00 -13.27 -8.17
C ALA A 34 -11.74 -12.06 -7.25
N GLY A 35 -12.00 -12.20 -5.95
CA GLY A 35 -11.72 -11.15 -4.97
C GLY A 35 -10.23 -10.91 -4.81
N ALA A 36 -9.46 -11.96 -4.55
CA ALA A 36 -8.00 -11.88 -4.41
C ALA A 36 -7.32 -11.39 -5.70
N ALA A 37 -7.70 -11.94 -6.86
CA ALA A 37 -7.17 -11.48 -8.14
C ALA A 37 -7.52 -10.01 -8.44
N GLY A 38 -8.73 -9.57 -8.08
CA GLY A 38 -9.15 -8.18 -8.20
C GLY A 38 -8.36 -7.25 -7.29
N PHE A 39 -8.17 -7.63 -6.03
CA PHE A 39 -7.39 -6.88 -5.05
C PHE A 39 -5.91 -6.78 -5.45
N ALA A 40 -5.30 -7.89 -5.87
CA ALA A 40 -3.95 -7.93 -6.44
C ALA A 40 -3.81 -6.97 -7.64
N THR A 41 -4.78 -6.97 -8.56
CA THR A 41 -4.79 -6.08 -9.72
C THR A 41 -4.83 -4.61 -9.28
N LEU A 42 -5.65 -4.27 -8.29
CA LEU A 42 -5.73 -2.90 -7.75
C LEU A 42 -4.41 -2.47 -7.10
N LEU A 43 -3.74 -3.36 -6.37
CA LEU A 43 -2.39 -3.10 -5.83
C LEU A 43 -1.37 -2.84 -6.95
N LEU A 44 -1.40 -3.61 -8.04
CA LEU A 44 -0.54 -3.36 -9.20
C LEU A 44 -0.82 -2.01 -9.86
N LEU A 45 -2.10 -1.64 -10.01
CA LEU A 45 -2.48 -0.31 -10.52
C LEU A 45 -1.97 0.80 -9.59
N ALA A 46 -2.07 0.62 -8.27
CA ALA A 46 -1.51 1.54 -7.30
C ALA A 46 0.03 1.66 -7.46
N VAL A 47 0.74 0.56 -7.67
CA VAL A 47 2.18 0.55 -7.98
C VAL A 47 2.50 1.37 -9.22
N VAL A 48 1.79 1.14 -10.33
CA VAL A 48 1.95 1.92 -11.57
C VAL A 48 1.74 3.41 -11.30
N TRP A 49 0.73 3.74 -10.50
CA TRP A 49 0.41 5.13 -10.18
C TRP A 49 1.42 5.79 -9.22
N ILE A 50 2.00 5.02 -8.28
CA ILE A 50 3.11 5.49 -7.42
C ILE A 50 4.31 5.89 -8.28
N ARG A 51 4.63 5.09 -9.31
CA ARG A 51 5.74 5.36 -10.23
C ARG A 51 5.54 6.61 -11.08
N ARG A 52 4.29 7.00 -11.36
CA ARG A 52 3.96 8.26 -12.05
C ARG A 52 4.23 9.53 -11.23
N GLY A 53 4.64 9.42 -9.96
CA GLY A 53 5.14 10.55 -9.15
C GLY A 53 4.09 11.39 -8.43
N GLY A 54 2.80 11.04 -8.53
CA GLY A 54 1.70 11.73 -7.85
C GLY A 54 1.52 11.34 -6.37
N LEU A 55 0.49 11.93 -5.76
CA LEU A 55 -0.07 11.53 -4.45
C LEU A 55 -1.12 10.41 -4.57
N GLY A 56 -1.78 10.29 -5.73
CA GLY A 56 -2.86 9.33 -5.95
C GLY A 56 -2.44 7.89 -5.69
N GLY A 57 -1.29 7.46 -6.22
CA GLY A 57 -0.79 6.10 -6.00
C GLY A 57 -0.57 5.74 -4.53
N PRO A 58 0.19 6.53 -3.74
CA PRO A 58 0.33 6.27 -2.30
C PRO A 58 -1.00 6.28 -1.53
N ILE A 59 -1.95 7.15 -1.89
CA ILE A 59 -3.28 7.18 -1.26
C ILE A 59 -4.07 5.91 -1.60
N ALA A 60 -4.06 5.49 -2.86
CA ALA A 60 -4.72 4.26 -3.30
C ALA A 60 -4.13 3.03 -2.59
N ALA A 61 -2.79 2.94 -2.50
CA ALA A 61 -2.12 1.89 -1.75
C ALA A 61 -2.50 1.90 -0.26
N ALA A 62 -2.53 3.07 0.38
CA ALA A 62 -2.97 3.19 1.77
C ALA A 62 -4.42 2.69 1.97
N ALA A 63 -5.33 3.03 1.05
CA ALA A 63 -6.72 2.57 1.11
C ALA A 63 -6.82 1.04 0.97
N LEU A 64 -6.05 0.44 0.06
CA LEU A 64 -6.01 -1.02 -0.13
C LEU A 64 -5.41 -1.74 1.08
N PHE A 65 -4.31 -1.26 1.64
CA PHE A 65 -3.74 -1.85 2.86
C PHE A 65 -4.68 -1.71 4.07
N THR A 66 -5.36 -0.55 4.19
CA THR A 66 -6.36 -0.37 5.25
C THR A 66 -7.53 -1.33 5.08
N PHE A 67 -7.99 -1.56 3.85
CA PHE A 67 -9.05 -2.51 3.56
C PHE A 67 -8.64 -3.93 3.99
N GLU A 68 -7.43 -4.36 3.64
CA GLU A 68 -6.87 -5.65 4.03
C GLU A 68 -6.84 -5.82 5.56
N ASP A 69 -6.20 -4.86 6.26
CA ASP A 69 -6.06 -4.90 7.72
C ASP A 69 -7.42 -4.87 8.44
N ALA A 70 -8.39 -4.11 7.89
CA ALA A 70 -9.73 -4.03 8.45
C ALA A 70 -10.54 -5.32 8.27
N ASN A 71 -10.25 -6.10 7.22
CA ASN A 71 -10.96 -7.35 6.94
C ASN A 71 -10.27 -8.57 7.56
N ALA A 72 -8.96 -8.52 7.83
CA ALA A 72 -8.20 -9.61 8.41
C ALA A 72 -8.83 -10.24 9.68
N PRO A 73 -9.47 -9.49 10.61
CA PRO A 73 -10.17 -10.06 11.77
C PRO A 73 -11.38 -10.94 11.44
N PHE A 74 -12.02 -10.72 10.29
CA PHE A 74 -13.27 -11.38 9.90
C PHE A 74 -13.07 -12.63 9.04
N TRP A 75 -11.85 -12.90 8.59
CA TRP A 75 -11.59 -14.06 7.76
C TRP A 75 -11.76 -15.37 8.54
N PRO A 76 -12.35 -16.41 7.91
CA PRO A 76 -12.47 -17.72 8.54
C PRO A 76 -11.08 -18.29 8.81
N ARG A 77 -10.90 -18.89 9.99
CA ARG A 77 -9.64 -19.54 10.38
C ARG A 77 -9.97 -20.92 10.91
N THR A 78 -9.50 -21.94 10.21
CA THR A 78 -9.82 -23.35 10.52
C THR A 78 -8.58 -24.15 10.93
N GLY A 79 -7.38 -23.66 10.60
CA GLY A 79 -6.11 -24.29 10.98
C GLY A 79 -4.94 -23.32 11.18
N LEU A 80 -3.79 -23.87 11.59
CA LEU A 80 -2.56 -23.10 11.82
C LEU A 80 -2.07 -22.38 10.56
N GLY A 81 -2.23 -22.99 9.38
CA GLY A 81 -1.88 -22.37 8.09
C GLY A 81 -2.62 -21.05 7.88
N ASP A 82 -3.94 -21.06 8.06
CA ASP A 82 -4.79 -19.85 7.92
C ASP A 82 -4.36 -18.73 8.87
N TRP A 83 -3.96 -19.09 10.10
CA TRP A 83 -3.43 -18.12 11.07
C TRP A 83 -2.12 -17.50 10.61
N ILE A 84 -1.18 -18.32 10.13
CA ILE A 84 0.11 -17.84 9.63
C ILE A 84 -0.11 -16.91 8.44
N THR A 85 -0.94 -17.30 7.47
CA THR A 85 -1.26 -16.49 6.29
C THR A 85 -1.93 -15.19 6.70
N THR A 86 -2.96 -15.22 7.55
CA THR A 86 -3.66 -14.00 8.01
C THR A 86 -2.70 -13.03 8.71
N VAL A 87 -1.84 -13.52 9.59
CA VAL A 87 -0.86 -12.68 10.30
C VAL A 87 0.20 -12.14 9.35
N ALA A 88 0.65 -12.94 8.37
CA ALA A 88 1.62 -12.50 7.38
C ALA A 88 1.05 -11.39 6.48
N TYR A 89 -0.17 -11.58 5.94
CA TYR A 89 -0.82 -10.61 5.06
C TYR A 89 -1.15 -9.33 5.83
N GLY A 90 -1.78 -9.43 7.00
CA GLY A 90 -2.04 -8.27 7.86
C GLY A 90 -0.75 -7.57 8.32
N GLY A 91 0.32 -8.31 8.61
CA GLY A 91 1.62 -7.72 8.95
C GLY A 91 2.24 -6.93 7.79
N VAL A 92 2.19 -7.48 6.58
CA VAL A 92 2.68 -6.84 5.35
C VAL A 92 1.83 -5.63 5.00
N ALA A 93 0.50 -5.73 5.10
CA ALA A 93 -0.43 -4.64 4.84
C ALA A 93 -0.24 -3.50 5.84
N LEU A 94 -0.15 -3.79 7.14
CA LEU A 94 0.15 -2.79 8.17
C LEU A 94 1.48 -2.07 7.92
N ALA A 95 2.53 -2.82 7.58
CA ALA A 95 3.82 -2.23 7.22
C ALA A 95 3.70 -1.33 5.97
N GLY A 96 2.98 -1.79 4.95
CA GLY A 96 2.67 -1.05 3.74
C GLY A 96 1.91 0.25 4.03
N LEU A 97 0.90 0.20 4.90
CA LEU A 97 0.10 1.34 5.33
C LEU A 97 0.97 2.39 6.01
N LEU A 98 1.81 1.99 6.97
CA LEU A 98 2.71 2.91 7.67
C LEU A 98 3.68 3.60 6.70
N VAL A 99 4.25 2.86 5.75
CA VAL A 99 5.12 3.44 4.72
C VAL A 99 4.35 4.38 3.79
N ALA A 100 3.14 4.01 3.38
CA ALA A 100 2.28 4.85 2.54
C ALA A 100 1.96 6.18 3.23
N LEU A 101 1.55 6.15 4.50
CA LEU A 101 1.29 7.34 5.30
C LEU A 101 2.55 8.20 5.44
N ALA A 102 3.73 7.60 5.62
CA ALA A 102 4.98 8.34 5.67
C ALA A 102 5.32 9.02 4.33
N VAL A 103 5.05 8.37 3.19
CA VAL A 103 5.23 8.94 1.84
C VAL A 103 4.25 10.09 1.61
N ILE A 104 2.98 9.93 1.98
CA ILE A 104 1.93 10.95 1.86
C ILE A 104 2.30 12.17 2.71
N LYS A 105 2.59 11.96 4.01
CA LYS A 105 2.98 13.03 4.94
C LYS A 105 4.18 13.82 4.43
N HIS A 106 5.19 13.13 3.90
CA HIS A 106 6.35 13.80 3.32
C HIS A 106 5.98 14.62 2.08
N SER A 107 5.23 14.02 1.16
CA SER A 107 4.81 14.68 -0.09
C SER A 107 3.94 15.91 0.17
N LEU A 108 3.05 15.88 1.17
CA LEU A 108 2.25 17.02 1.58
C LEU A 108 3.09 18.15 2.19
N ARG A 109 4.08 17.80 3.03
CA ARG A 109 5.01 18.79 3.61
C ARG A 109 5.81 19.51 2.52
N THR A 110 6.36 18.76 1.57
CA THR A 110 7.14 19.32 0.46
C THR A 110 6.31 20.22 -0.45
N ARG A 111 5.03 19.89 -0.67
CA ARG A 111 4.11 20.77 -1.39
C ARG A 111 3.88 22.07 -0.64
N ARG A 112 3.55 22.00 0.65
CA ARG A 112 3.29 23.19 1.50
C ARG A 112 4.47 24.15 1.56
N THR A 113 5.71 23.64 1.59
CA THR A 113 6.91 24.48 1.56
C THR A 113 7.14 25.15 0.21
N LYS A 114 6.66 24.56 -0.89
CA LYS A 114 6.79 25.13 -2.24
C LYS A 114 5.76 26.23 -2.53
N THR A 115 4.64 26.24 -1.82
CA THR A 115 3.58 27.27 -1.92
C THR A 115 3.60 28.34 -0.81
N GLY A 116 4.59 28.32 0.10
CA GLY A 116 4.82 29.40 1.09
C GLY A 116 5.58 30.60 0.50
N PRO A 117 5.70 31.72 1.24
CA PRO A 117 5.24 33.10 0.96
C PRO A 117 5.81 33.83 -0.27
N ALA A 118 6.05 33.16 -1.40
CA ALA A 118 6.52 33.80 -2.63
C ALA A 118 5.38 34.39 -3.51
N GLN A 119 4.13 34.48 -3.02
CA GLN A 119 2.98 34.96 -3.79
C GLN A 119 2.19 36.11 -3.11
N VAL A 120 2.75 36.76 -2.09
CA VAL A 120 2.10 37.94 -1.46
C VAL A 120 2.68 39.27 -2.00
N GLU A 121 3.74 39.21 -2.80
CA GLU A 121 4.32 40.37 -3.49
C GLU A 121 4.23 40.17 -5.01
N ALA A 122 3.07 40.49 -5.58
CA ALA A 122 2.89 40.73 -7.01
C ALA A 122 1.80 41.80 -7.20
#